data_AF-A0A976HIX5-F1
#
_entry.id   AF-A0A976HIX5-F1
#
_cell.length_a   1.000
_cell.length_b   1.000
_cell.length_c   1.000
_cell.angle_alpha   90.00
_cell.angle_beta   90.00
_cell.angle_gamma   90.00
#
_symmetry.space_group_name_H-M   'P 1'
#
loop_
_entity.id
_entity.type
_entity.pdbx_description
1 polymer ?
#
loop_
_entity_poly.entity_id
_entity_poly.type
_entity_poly.pdbx_seq_one_letter_code
_entity_poly.pdbx_strand_id
1 'polypeptide(L)' 'RQVRRMCAAVGLPCLRLIRWRVGEWSLDGLSPGEWRQA' A
#
# COMPACT_ATOMS: atom_id res chain seq x y z
N ARG A 1 4.47 10.75 -0.55
CA ARG A 1 3.09 10.79 0.05
C ARG A 1 2.02 11.18 -0.99
N GLN A 2 2.11 10.75 -2.25
CA GLN A 2 1.21 11.23 -3.32
C GLN A 2 -0.26 10.84 -3.08
N VAL A 3 -0.56 9.55 -2.93
CA VAL A 3 -1.93 9.05 -2.71
C VAL A 3 -2.59 9.74 -1.51
N ARG A 4 -1.88 9.89 -0.39
CA ARG A 4 -2.41 10.60 0.79
C ARG A 4 -2.80 12.05 0.50
N ARG A 5 -2.02 12.77 -0.32
CA ARG A 5 -2.36 14.15 -0.73
C ARG A 5 -3.58 14.17 -1.65
N MET A 6 -3.69 13.22 -2.58
CA MET A 6 -4.85 13.13 -3.49
C MET A 6 -6.15 12.93 -2.72
N CYS A 7 -6.15 12.01 -1.74
CA CYS A 7 -7.33 11.75 -0.90
C CYS A 7 -7.69 12.96 -0.01
N ALA A 8 -6.69 13.61 0.60
CA ALA A 8 -6.91 14.83 1.37
C ALA A 8 -7.46 15.98 0.51
N ALA A 9 -7.03 16.10 -0.76
CA ALA A 9 -7.49 17.15 -1.67
C ALA A 9 -9.00 17.06 -2.00
N VAL A 10 -9.60 15.87 -1.89
CA VAL A 10 -11.05 15.66 -2.10
C VAL A 10 -11.83 15.59 -0.79
N GLY A 11 -11.22 15.95 0.35
CA GLY A 11 -11.87 15.95 1.66
C GLY A 11 -12.04 14.57 2.30
N LEU A 12 -11.41 13.53 1.77
CA LEU A 12 -11.51 12.15 2.26
C LEU A 12 -10.13 11.67 2.73
N PRO A 13 -9.71 11.94 3.99
CA PRO A 13 -8.36 11.61 4.44
C PRO A 13 -8.08 10.09 4.47
N CYS A 14 -6.96 9.66 3.90
CA CYS A 14 -6.52 8.27 3.95
C CYS A 14 -6.02 7.89 5.36
N LEU A 15 -6.79 7.07 6.09
CA LEU A 15 -6.42 6.56 7.41
C LEU A 15 -5.38 5.44 7.31
N ARG A 16 -5.59 4.48 6.40
CA ARG A 16 -4.70 3.34 6.15
C ARG A 16 -4.33 3.29 4.68
N LEU A 17 -3.05 3.08 4.37
CA LEU A 17 -2.55 2.92 3.01
C LEU A 17 -1.65 1.69 2.96
N ILE A 18 -2.08 0.65 2.25
CA ILE A 18 -1.31 -0.58 2.03
C ILE A 18 -0.98 -0.64 0.54
N ARG A 19 0.30 -0.84 0.20
CA ARG A 19 0.71 -1.08 -1.19
C ARG A 19 0.67 -2.58 -1.45
N TRP A 20 -0.34 -3.02 -2.20
CA TRP A 20 -0.60 -4.44 -2.45
C TRP A 20 0.34 -5.12 -3.45
N ARG A 21 0.80 -4.38 -4.47
CA ARG A 21 1.62 -4.92 -5.58
C ARG A 21 2.59 -3.87 -6.12
N VAL A 22 3.73 -4.32 -6.66
CA VAL A 22 4.70 -3.52 -7.44
C VAL A 22 5.20 -4.35 -8.62
N GLY A 23 4.83 -3.97 -9.85
CA GLY A 23 5.07 -4.83 -11.02
C GLY A 23 4.40 -6.19 -10.82
N GLU A 24 5.15 -7.27 -11.03
CA GLU A 24 4.69 -8.66 -10.82
C GLU A 24 4.65 -9.10 -9.34
N TRP A 25 5.27 -8.35 -8.42
CA TRP A 25 5.37 -8.73 -7.00
C TRP A 25 4.13 -8.33 -6.22
N SER A 26 3.39 -9.29 -5.65
CA SER A 26 2.27 -9.05 -4.74
C SER A 26 2.56 -9.44 -3.28
N LEU A 27 1.69 -9.00 -2.35
CA LEU A 27 1.69 -9.42 -0.95
C LEU A 27 0.93 -10.74 -0.70
N ASP A 28 0.56 -11.49 -1.76
CA ASP A 28 -0.19 -12.74 -1.61
C ASP A 28 0.60 -13.75 -0.76
N GLY A 29 -0.02 -14.23 0.31
CA GLY A 29 0.58 -15.18 1.24
C GLY A 29 1.64 -14.61 2.19
N LEU A 30 1.79 -13.27 2.28
CA LEU A 30 2.76 -12.63 3.18
C LEU A 30 2.06 -11.82 4.27
N SER A 31 2.32 -12.17 5.53
CA SER A 31 1.79 -11.44 6.69
C SER A 31 2.61 -10.16 6.95
N PRO A 32 2.04 -9.16 7.65
CA PRO A 32 2.79 -7.96 8.01
C PRO A 32 4.06 -8.30 8.81
N GLY A 33 5.21 -7.82 8.35
CA GLY A 33 6.51 -8.08 8.97
C GLY A 33 7.24 -9.32 8.44
N GLU A 34 6.56 -10.17 7.67
CA GLU A 34 7.20 -11.29 6.97
C GLU A 34 7.91 -10.82 5.70
N TRP A 35 8.86 -11.62 5.25
CA TRP A 35 9.56 -11.44 3.99
C TRP A 35 9.80 -12.81 3.35
N ARG A 36 9.98 -12.83 2.03
CA ARG A 36 10.33 -14.03 1.26
C ARG A 36 11.50 -13.74 0.33
N GLN A 37 12.33 -14.75 0.07
CA GLN A 37 13.36 -14.67 -0.97
C GLN A 37 12.75 -14.87 -2.36
N ALA A 38 13.41 -14.31 -3.36
CA ALA A 38 13.06 -14.45 -4.77
C ALA A 38 13.65 -15.72 -5.36
#